data_AF-A0A1V5KQB0-F1
#
_entry.id   AF-A0A1V5KQB0-F1
#
_cell.length_a   1.000
_cell.length_b   1.000
_cell.length_c   1.000
_cell.angle_alpha   90.00
_cell.angle_beta   90.00
_cell.angle_gamma   90.00
#
_symmetry.space_group_name_H-M   'P 1'
#
loop_
_entity.id
_entity.type
_entity.pdbx_description
1 polymer ?
#
loop_
_entity_poly.entity_id
_entity_poly.type
_entity_poly.pdbx_seq_one_letter_code
_entity_poly.pdbx_strand_id
1 'polypeptide(L)' 'MIRYYCDCGNGDPGLFDVYVSQGDLCDVLTVVCKQCGDIREDLVACNKGSIMMKHTLLNPA' A
#
# COMPACT_ATOMS: atom_id res chain seq x y z
N MET A 1 13.93 3.57 -0.48
CA MET A 1 13.59 2.17 -0.76
C MET A 1 12.94 1.60 0.49
N ILE A 2 11.68 1.16 0.40
CA ILE A 2 10.97 0.54 1.53
C ILE A 2 11.58 -0.85 1.77
N ARG A 3 11.88 -1.20 3.02
CA ARG A 3 12.39 -2.53 3.39
C ARG A 3 11.26 -3.33 4.03
N TYR A 4 10.89 -4.43 3.39
CA TYR A 4 9.91 -5.37 3.93
C TYR A 4 10.62 -6.42 4.80
N TYR A 5 10.09 -6.66 5.99
CA TYR A 5 10.55 -7.72 6.89
C TYR A 5 9.38 -8.65 7.15
N CYS A 6 9.60 -9.95 6.90
CA CYS A 6 8.62 -10.99 7.15
C CYS A 6 9.03 -11.84 8.36
N ASP A 7 8.10 -12.10 9.26
CA ASP A 7 8.38 -12.80 10.54
C ASP A 7 8.68 -14.30 10.35
N CYS A 8 8.48 -14.85 9.16
CA CYS A 8 8.88 -16.23 8.83
C CYS A 8 10.40 -16.42 8.73
N GLY A 9 11.19 -15.37 8.93
CA GLY A 9 12.64 -15.40 8.85
C GLY A 9 13.18 -15.35 7.42
N ASN A 10 12.33 -15.03 6.43
CA ASN A 10 12.77 -14.81 5.06
C ASN A 10 13.63 -13.55 4.98
N GLY A 11 14.93 -13.74 4.70
CA GLY A 11 15.89 -12.67 4.47
C GLY A 11 16.25 -12.47 3.00
N ASP A 12 15.72 -13.30 2.08
CA ASP A 12 16.03 -13.23 0.66
C ASP A 12 15.08 -12.24 -0.06
N PRO A 13 15.60 -11.14 -0.63
CA PRO A 13 14.81 -10.20 -1.40
C PRO A 13 14.12 -10.81 -2.62
N GLY A 14 14.68 -11.88 -3.21
CA GLY A 14 14.13 -12.55 -4.39
C GLY A 14 12.86 -13.37 -4.10
N LEU A 15 12.57 -13.61 -2.83
CA LEU A 15 11.37 -14.33 -2.38
C LEU A 15 10.20 -13.40 -2.06
N PHE A 16 10.27 -12.12 -2.43
CA PHE A 16 9.14 -11.19 -2.34
C PHE A 16 8.64 -10.82 -3.75
N ASP A 17 7.36 -11.05 -3.99
CA ASP A 17 6.68 -10.41 -5.12
C ASP A 17 6.15 -9.05 -4.69
N VAL A 18 6.31 -8.05 -5.55
CA VAL A 18 5.89 -6.67 -5.30
C VAL A 18 4.99 -6.21 -6.44
N TYR A 19 3.81 -5.75 -6.09
CA TYR A 19 2.80 -5.27 -7.04
C TYR A 19 2.37 -3.85 -6.65
N VAL A 20 2.03 -3.05 -7.66
CA VAL A 20 1.41 -1.74 -7.44
C VAL A 20 0.08 -1.72 -8.18
N SER A 21 -0.99 -1.44 -7.45
CA SER A 21 -2.31 -1.19 -8.00
C SER A 21 -2.62 0.30 -7.92
N GLN A 22 -2.96 0.90 -9.07
CA GLN A 22 -3.36 2.31 -9.13
C GLN A 22 -4.84 2.44 -8.80
N GLY A 23 -5.14 3.25 -7.80
CA GLY A 23 -6.51 3.62 -7.44
C GLY A 23 -6.79 5.09 -7.74
N ASP A 24 -8.08 5.46 -7.78
CA ASP A 24 -8.50 6.83 -8.11
C ASP A 24 -7.98 7.89 -7.12
N LEU A 25 -7.69 7.48 -5.87
CA LEU A 25 -7.29 8.38 -4.78
C LEU A 25 -5.88 8.09 -4.27
N CYS A 26 -5.52 6.82 -4.17
CA CYS A 26 -4.22 6.36 -3.72
C CYS A 26 -3.78 5.11 -4.48
N ASP A 27 -2.47 5.00 -4.71
CA ASP A 27 -1.84 3.77 -5.15
C ASP A 27 -1.57 2.85 -3.95
N VAL A 28 -1.84 1.56 -4.14
CA VAL A 28 -1.62 0.49 -3.16
C VAL A 28 -0.41 -0.33 -3.60
N LEU A 29 0.59 -0.44 -2.72
CA LEU A 29 1.71 -1.36 -2.84
C LEU A 29 1.37 -2.65 -2.11
N THR A 30 1.37 -3.76 -2.81
CA THR A 30 1.16 -5.10 -2.23
C THR A 30 2.47 -5.88 -2.29
N VAL A 31 2.92 -6.41 -1.15
CA VAL A 31 4.13 -7.24 -1.03
C VAL A 31 3.72 -8.63 -0.56
N VAL A 32 4.14 -9.66 -1.29
CA VAL A 32 3.83 -11.07 -1.00
C VAL A 32 5.11 -11.84 -0.75
N CYS A 33 5.21 -12.49 0.41
CA CYS A 33 6.29 -13.42 0.71
C CYS A 33 6.01 -14.78 0.07
N LYS A 34 6.82 -15.20 -0.92
CA LYS A 34 6.70 -16.52 -1.57
C LYS A 34 6.94 -17.69 -0.63
N GLN A 35 7.65 -17.47 0.48
CA GLN A 35 8.03 -18.53 1.40
C GLN A 35 6.88 -18.96 2.32
N CYS A 36 6.14 -18.00 2.88
CA CYS A 36 5.05 -18.28 3.83
C CYS A 36 3.66 -17.84 3.34
N GLY A 37 3.59 -17.13 2.21
CA GLY A 37 2.35 -16.58 1.67
C GLY A 37 1.84 -15.33 2.41
N ASP A 38 2.65 -14.74 3.30
CA ASP A 38 2.31 -13.50 4.00
C ASP A 38 2.15 -12.34 3.02
N ILE A 39 1.12 -11.52 3.23
CA ILE A 39 0.73 -10.42 2.35
C ILE A 39 0.64 -9.14 3.18
N ARG A 40 1.30 -8.08 2.72
CA ARG A 40 1.13 -6.73 3.28
C ARG A 40 0.79 -5.74 2.19
N GLU A 41 -0.08 -4.81 2.53
CA GLU A 41 -0.51 -3.73 1.65
C GLU A 41 -0.24 -2.38 2.33
N ASP A 42 0.32 -1.44 1.57
CA ASP A 42 0.62 -0.08 2.03
C ASP A 42 0.18 0.96 1.00
N LEU A 43 -0.30 2.11 1.46
CA LEU A 43 -0.62 3.25 0.60
C LEU A 43 0.65 4.05 0.29
N VAL A 44 1.06 4.11 -0.97
CA VAL A 44 2.39 4.67 -1.35
C VAL A 44 2.34 5.98 -2.12
N ALA A 45 1.22 6.29 -2.77
CA ALA A 45 1.02 7.58 -3.43
C ALA A 45 -0.44 7.99 -3.32
N CYS A 46 -0.74 8.88 -2.39
CA CYS A 46 -2.07 9.45 -2.24
C CYS A 46 -2.13 10.86 -2.80
N ASN A 47 -3.12 11.14 -3.64
CA ASN A 47 -3.39 12.51 -4.06
C ASN A 47 -4.14 13.24 -2.95
N LYS A 48 -3.41 14.00 -2.11
CA LYS A 48 -4.00 14.83 -1.05
C LYS A 48 -5.05 15.83 -1.58
N GLY A 49 -4.91 16.29 -2.83
CA GLY A 49 -5.90 17.14 -3.48
C GLY A 49 -7.23 16.43 -3.75
N SER A 50 -7.21 15.13 -4.07
CA SER A 50 -8.41 14.31 -4.26
C SER A 50 -9.07 13.89 -2.94
N ILE A 51 -8.30 13.84 -1.84
CA ILE A 51 -8.81 13.52 -0.49
C ILE A 51 -9.61 14.70 0.10
N MET A 52 -9.26 15.95 -0.24
CA MET A 52 -9.95 17.15 0.26
C MET A 52 -11.38 17.34 -0.30
N MET A 53 -11.79 16.62 -1.35
CA MET A 53 -13.12 16.76 -1.96
C MET A 53 -14.27 16.17 -1.13
N LYS A 54 -14.00 15.40 -0.07
CA LYS A 54 -15.05 14.78 0.77
C LYS A 54 -15.31 15.49 2.10
N HIS A 55 -14.52 16.50 2.48
CA HIS A 55 -14.73 17.25 3.73
C HIS A 55 -15.41 18.61 3.55
N THR A 56 -15.95 18.90 2.36
CA THR A 56 -16.70 20.14 2.07
C THR A 56 -18.15 19.85 1.67
N LEU A 57 -18.72 18.73 2.15
CA LEU A 57 -20.16 18.43 2.02
C LEU A 57 -20.75 17.87 3.33
N LEU A 58 -20.42 18.49 4.47
CA LEU A 58 -21.36 18.58 5.59
C LEU A 58 -21.77 20.05 5.70
N ASN A 59 -23.07 20.25 5.48
CA ASN A 59 -23.74 21.46 5.03
C ASN A 59 -23.49 22.77 5.81
N PRO A 60 -23.77 23.91 5.16
CA PRO A 60 -23.89 25.22 5.79
C PRO A 60 -25.20 25.30 6.59
N ALA A 61 -25.13 25.77 7.84
CA ALA A 61 -26.20 26.40 8.59
C ALA A 61 -25.58 27.27 9.68
#